data_AF-A0A815XFV9-F1
#
_entry.id   AF-A0A815XFV9-F1
#
_cell.length_a   1.000
_cell.length_b   1.000
_cell.length_c   1.000
_cell.angle_alpha   90.00
_cell.angle_beta   90.00
_cell.angle_gamma   90.00
#
_symmetry.space_group_name_H-M   'P 1'
#
loop_
_entity.id
_entity.type
_entity.pdbx_description
1 polymer ?
#
loop_
_entity_poly.entity_id
_entity_poly.type
_entity_poly.pdbx_seq_one_letter_code
_entity_poly.pdbx_strand_id
1 'polypeptide(L)'
;MRPLNLIKTILIEGNIGVGKSTIMSHIASNYSSNLVQVHREPIENWMNIKGFDLLKALYTESNRWTFTFEMTALLSRIKTHTNAIHNHHIH
;
A
#
# COMPACT_ATOMS: atom_id res chain seq x y z
N MET A 1 1.77 -24.66 -25.10
CA MET A 1 1.91 -23.30 -24.51
C MET A 1 1.03 -23.24 -23.26
N ARG A 2 1.59 -22.94 -22.07
CA ARG A 2 0.75 -22.61 -20.90
C ARG A 2 0.09 -21.24 -21.17
N PRO A 3 -1.21 -21.06 -20.90
CA PRO A 3 -1.79 -19.73 -20.94
C PRO A 3 -1.04 -18.85 -19.93
N LEU A 4 -0.70 -17.62 -20.32
CA LEU A 4 -0.23 -16.61 -19.37
C LEU A 4 -1.35 -16.42 -18.36
N ASN A 5 -1.17 -16.91 -17.13
CA ASN A 5 -2.02 -16.52 -16.01
C ASN A 5 -1.89 -15.01 -15.87
N LEU A 6 -2.89 -14.27 -16.36
CA LEU A 6 -2.91 -12.82 -16.29
C LEU A 6 -3.20 -12.43 -14.84
N ILE A 7 -2.15 -12.14 -14.07
CA ILE A 7 -2.27 -11.56 -12.74
C ILE A 7 -2.90 -10.18 -12.90
N LYS A 8 -4.03 -9.96 -12.24
CA LYS A 8 -4.73 -8.67 -12.26
C LYS A 8 -4.47 -7.90 -10.97
N THR A 9 -3.90 -6.71 -11.11
CA THR A 9 -3.79 -5.75 -10.01
C THR A 9 -5.10 -4.97 -9.90
N ILE A 10 -5.68 -4.94 -8.71
CA ILE A 10 -6.89 -4.16 -8.39
C ILE A 10 -6.51 -3.09 -7.38
N LEU A 11 -6.80 -1.82 -7.70
CA LEU A 11 -6.65 -0.71 -6.77
C LEU A 11 -7.98 -0.44 -6.06
N ILE A 12 -7.92 -0.30 -4.74
CA ILE A 12 -9.07 0.07 -3.91
C ILE A 12 -8.86 1.52 -3.46
N GLU A 13 -9.65 2.43 -4.01
CA GLU A 13 -9.59 3.87 -3.73
C GLU A 13 -10.82 4.37 -2.96
N GLY A 14 -10.66 5.50 -2.28
CA GLY A 14 -11.72 6.13 -1.51
C GLY A 14 -11.17 7.05 -0.42
N ASN A 15 -12.03 7.89 0.16
CA ASN A 15 -11.63 8.88 1.16
C ASN A 15 -11.02 8.25 2.42
N ILE A 16 -10.29 9.07 3.19
CA ILE A 16 -9.80 8.72 4.52
C ILE A 16 -11.02 8.38 5.40
N GLY A 17 -10.94 7.27 6.15
CA GLY A 17 -12.01 6.83 7.05
C GLY A 17 -13.15 6.02 6.40
N VAL A 18 -13.18 5.83 5.07
CA VAL A 18 -14.29 5.13 4.38
C VAL A 18 -14.32 3.60 4.57
N GLY A 19 -13.31 3.02 5.26
CA GLY A 19 -13.29 1.58 5.54
C GLY A 19 -12.51 0.71 4.53
N LYS A 20 -11.62 1.29 3.71
CA LYS A 20 -10.75 0.54 2.77
C LYS A 20 -9.97 -0.60 3.45
N SER A 21 -9.36 -0.32 4.60
CA SER A 21 -8.61 -1.34 5.35
C SER A 21 -9.51 -2.48 5.84
N THR A 22 -10.78 -2.19 6.15
CA THR A 22 -11.77 -3.18 6.60
C THR A 22 -12.10 -4.17 5.48
N ILE A 23 -12.43 -3.68 4.28
CA ILE A 23 -12.70 -4.57 3.14
C ILE A 23 -11.47 -5.39 2.75
N MET A 24 -10.27 -4.79 2.82
CA MET A 24 -9.01 -5.50 2.58
C MET A 24 -8.73 -6.60 3.63
N SER A 25 -9.05 -6.37 4.91
CA SER A 25 -9.00 -7.42 5.94
C SER A 25 -9.93 -8.58 5.59
N HIS A 26 -11.19 -8.27 5.23
CA HIS A 26 -12.14 -9.31 4.86
C HIS A 26 -11.66 -10.14 3.67
N ILE A 27 -11.12 -9.52 2.63
CA ILE A 27 -10.56 -10.24 1.47
C ILE A 27 -9.42 -11.15 1.92
N ALA A 28 -8.46 -10.63 2.70
CA ALA A 28 -7.31 -11.41 3.17
C ALA A 28 -7.71 -12.60 4.06
N SER A 29 -8.81 -12.49 4.82
CA SER A 29 -9.30 -13.57 5.69
C SER A 29 -10.17 -14.61 4.97
N ASN A 30 -10.82 -14.24 3.87
CA ASN A 30 -11.76 -15.14 3.16
C ASN A 30 -11.15 -15.82 1.92
N TYR A 31 -10.01 -15.34 1.42
CA TYR A 31 -9.33 -15.92 0.27
C TYR A 31 -7.90 -16.29 0.62
N SER A 32 -7.44 -17.42 0.07
CA SER A 32 -6.06 -17.88 0.27
C SER A 32 -5.06 -16.98 -0.48
N SER A 33 -3.86 -16.85 0.08
CA SER A 33 -2.80 -15.97 -0.43
C SER A 33 -2.25 -16.37 -1.81
N ASN A 34 -2.48 -17.61 -2.23
CA ASN A 34 -2.18 -18.09 -3.59
C ASN A 34 -3.21 -17.58 -4.63
N LEU A 35 -4.39 -17.14 -4.20
CA LEU A 35 -5.44 -16.58 -5.07
C LEU A 35 -5.46 -15.05 -5.04
N VAL A 36 -5.35 -14.45 -3.85
CA VAL A 36 -5.37 -12.99 -3.68
C VAL A 36 -4.26 -12.57 -2.72
N GLN A 37 -3.41 -11.64 -3.16
CA GLN A 37 -2.44 -10.97 -2.30
C GLN A 37 -2.94 -9.56 -1.98
N VAL A 38 -2.99 -9.24 -0.69
CA VAL A 38 -3.46 -7.94 -0.21
C VAL A 38 -2.27 -7.13 0.28
N HIS A 39 -2.04 -5.99 -0.36
CA HIS A 39 -0.98 -5.05 0.02
C HIS A 39 -1.60 -3.75 0.52
N ARG A 40 -1.36 -3.42 1.79
CA ARG A 40 -1.87 -2.19 2.43
C ARG A 40 -0.89 -1.04 2.28
N GLU A 41 -1.41 0.17 2.43
CA GLU A 41 -0.58 1.36 2.59
C GLU A 41 0.27 1.24 3.88
N PRO A 42 1.56 1.55 3.82
CA PRO A 42 2.47 1.36 4.95
C PRO A 42 2.40 2.52 5.93
N ILE A 43 1.24 2.72 6.56
CA ILE A 43 0.98 3.84 7.50
C ILE A 43 2.03 3.90 8.61
N GLU A 44 2.43 2.73 9.15
CA GLU A 44 3.46 2.62 10.19
C GLU A 44 4.81 3.20 9.75
N ASN A 45 5.18 3.03 8.48
CA ASN A 45 6.42 3.60 7.95
C ASN A 45 6.35 5.13 7.89
N TRP A 46 5.16 5.69 7.65
CA TRP A 46 4.96 7.13 7.61
C TRP A 46 4.89 7.76 9.01
N MET A 47 4.47 6.99 10.02
CA MET A 47 4.48 7.40 11.43
C MET A 47 5.86 7.31 12.09
N ASN A 48 6.81 6.60 11.48
CA ASN A 48 8.15 6.44 12.03
C ASN A 48 9.23 6.34 10.95
N ILE A 49 9.68 7.50 10.47
CA ILE A 49 10.85 7.63 9.61
C ILE A 49 12.05 7.97 10.49
N LYS A 50 12.74 6.93 10.99
CA LYS A 50 13.92 7.07 11.87
C LYS A 50 13.64 7.95 13.11
N GLY A 51 12.48 7.75 13.74
CA GLY A 51 12.03 8.52 14.91
C GLY A 51 11.19 9.76 14.58
N PHE A 52 10.99 10.08 13.30
CA PHE A 52 10.15 11.20 12.87
C PHE A 52 8.79 10.74 12.36
N ASP A 53 7.72 11.29 12.93
CA ASP A 53 6.34 11.04 12.50
C ASP A 53 5.93 12.02 11.40
N LEU A 54 6.15 11.60 10.14
CA LEU A 54 5.87 12.42 8.97
C LEU A 54 4.36 12.59 8.74
N LEU A 55 3.56 11.58 9.10
CA LEU A 55 2.10 11.67 9.00
C LEU A 55 1.55 12.72 9.97
N LYS A 56 2.05 12.76 11.20
CA LYS A 56 1.71 13.83 12.15
C LYS A 56 2.18 15.19 11.63
N ALA A 57 3.39 15.28 11.09
CA ALA A 57 3.92 16.54 10.53
C ALA A 57 3.05 17.10 9.40
N LEU A 58 2.50 16.24 8.54
CA LEU A 58 1.51 16.62 7.52
C LEU A 58 0.28 17.29 8.14
N TYR A 59 -0.28 16.70 9.20
CA TYR A 59 -1.49 17.23 9.84
C TYR A 59 -1.22 18.49 10.67
N THR A 60 -0.01 18.69 11.19
CA THR A 60 0.33 19.87 12.01
C THR A 60 0.81 21.06 11.18
N GLU A 61 1.59 20.81 10.12
CA GLU A 61 2.23 21.86 9.30
C GLU A 61 2.15 21.50 7.81
N SER A 62 0.93 21.30 7.30
CA SER A 62 0.68 20.84 5.93
C SER A 62 1.44 21.64 4.86
N ASN A 63 1.47 22.97 4.95
CA ASN A 63 2.19 23.83 4.00
C ASN A 63 3.68 23.44 3.83
N ARG A 64 4.32 22.93 4.89
CA ARG A 64 5.73 22.53 4.86
C ARG A 64 5.92 21.08 4.40
N TRP A 65 4.98 20.20 4.78
CA TRP A 65 5.17 18.75 4.71
C TRP A 65 4.36 18.04 3.64
N THR A 66 3.36 18.67 3.01
CA THR A 66 2.52 18.04 1.97
C THR A 66 3.35 17.41 0.86
N PHE A 67 4.24 18.18 0.22
CA PHE A 67 5.06 17.64 -0.86
C PHE A 67 5.93 16.45 -0.42
N THR A 68 6.55 16.56 0.75
CA THR A 68 7.40 15.50 1.30
C THR A 68 6.59 14.24 1.62
N PHE A 69 5.41 14.40 2.21
CA PHE A 69 4.51 13.29 2.51
C PHE A 69 4.03 12.61 1.23
N GLU A 70 3.52 13.37 0.25
CA GLU A 70 3.02 12.82 -1.01
C GLU A 70 4.11 12.06 -1.79
N MET A 71 5.33 12.61 -1.85
CA MET A 71 6.46 11.92 -2.48
C MET A 71 6.84 10.63 -1.75
N THR A 72 6.81 10.65 -0.41
CA THR A 72 7.10 9.46 0.42
C THR A 72 6.03 8.38 0.23
N ALA A 73 4.75 8.79 0.22
CA ALA A 73 3.61 7.91 -0.01
C ALA A 73 3.70 7.26 -1.41
N LEU A 74 3.98 8.05 -2.45
CA LEU A 74 4.18 7.57 -3.82
C LEU A 74 5.31 6.55 -3.92
N LEU A 75 6.50 6.87 -3.40
CA LEU A 75 7.65 5.96 -3.43
C LEU A 75 7.37 4.65 -2.69
N SER A 76 6.66 4.73 -1.56
CA SER A 76 6.26 3.55 -0.80
C SER A 76 5.29 2.66 -1.58
N ARG A 77 4.37 3.25 -2.34
CA ARG A 77 3.42 2.53 -3.22
C ARG A 77 4.16 1.84 -4.36
N ILE A 78 5.07 2.55 -5.05
CA ILE A 78 5.91 1.98 -6.12
C ILE A 78 6.70 0.78 -5.59
N LYS A 79 7.37 0.92 -4.45
CA LYS A 79 8.14 -0.17 -3.83
C LYS A 79 7.27 -1.39 -3.56
N THR A 80 6.08 -1.20 -3.02
CA THR A 80 5.12 -2.29 -2.76
C THR A 80 4.71 -3.01 -4.03
N HIS A 81 4.38 -2.27 -5.10
CA HIS A 81 4.01 -2.88 -6.39
C HIS A 81 5.17 -3.63 -7.04
N THR A 82 6.37 -3.06 -7.03
CA THR A 82 7.56 -3.73 -7.57
C THR A 82 7.87 -5.02 -6.81
N ASN A 83 7.76 -5.00 -5.48
CA ASN A 83 7.96 -6.19 -4.65
C ASN A 83 6.90 -7.27 -4.90
N ALA A 84 5.62 -6.87 -5.05
CA ALA A 84 4.55 -7.79 -5.37
C ALA A 84 4.81 -8.52 -6.70
N ILE A 85 5.20 -7.78 -7.74
CA ILE A 85 5.57 -8.37 -9.04
C ILE A 85 6.79 -9.29 -8.91
N HIS A 86 7.84 -8.85 -8.22
CA HIS A 86 9.08 -9.63 -8.09
C HIS A 86 8.88 -10.95 -7.36
N ASN A 87 8.17 -10.95 -6.23
CA ASN A 87 7.92 -12.15 -5.42
C ASN A 87 7.08 -13.20 -6.15
N HIS A 88 6.34 -12.82 -7.19
CA HIS A 88 5.60 -13.74 -8.05
C HIS A 88 6.44 -14.44 -9.11
N HIS A 89 7.63 -13.91 -9.47
CA HIS A 89 8.49 -14.52 -10.50
C HIS A 89 9.46 -15.58 -9.96
N ILE A 90 9.55 -15.75 -8.63
CA ILE A 90 10.49 -16.66 -7.95
C ILE A 90 9.78 -17.93 -7.43
N HIS A 91 8.48 -18.08 -7.68
CA HIS A 91 7.68 -19.27 -7.37
C HIS A 91 7.00 -19.80 -8.64
#